data_AF-A0A7S1ZQN3-F1
#
_entry.id   AF-A0A7S1ZQN3-F1
#
_cell.length_a   1.000
_cell.length_b   1.000
_cell.length_c   1.000
_cell.angle_alpha   90.00
_cell.angle_beta   90.00
_cell.angle_gamma   90.00
#
_symmetry.space_group_name_H-M   'P 1'
#
loop_
_entity.id
_entity.type
_entity.pdbx_description
1 polymer ?
#
loop_
_entity_poly.entity_id
_entity_poly.type
_entity_poly.pdbx_seq_one_letter_code
_entity_poly.pdbx_strand_id
1 'polypeptide(L)'
;DEDEDEDGGDGDVPARKRPRRAGPLTTNGGGGGEADAPGGGGAAPTKAKMTVVDAQSLAVALRMGEVVAAMHNAGVIHGDLTTSNVMLRNPPPVRPAGAPEEGGEEEDGWKPRLCLIDLGLAGTAGGRGTTHEEKAVDLYVLERAFSATHPGSRRLVDEVLRAYKAKGKNSDSVLQRLAQVRQRGRKRECFG
;
A
#
# COMPACT_ATOMS: atom_id res chain seq x y z
N ASP A 1 35.01 -23.85 50.10
CA ASP A 1 35.39 -22.95 48.98
C ASP A 1 36.48 -23.61 48.12
N GLU A 2 36.28 -24.71 47.37
CA GLU A 2 35.06 -25.21 46.68
C GLU A 2 34.51 -24.13 45.72
N ASP A 3 34.43 -24.31 44.40
CA ASP A 3 34.50 -25.52 43.54
C ASP A 3 35.43 -25.24 42.32
N GLU A 4 36.27 -26.17 41.85
CA GLU A 4 36.04 -27.15 40.76
C GLU A 4 35.55 -26.59 39.40
N ASP A 5 36.51 -26.35 38.49
CA ASP A 5 36.30 -26.17 37.04
C ASP A 5 36.64 -27.50 36.30
N GLU A 6 35.62 -28.26 35.85
CA GLU A 6 35.79 -29.36 34.87
C GLU A 6 35.48 -28.92 33.43
N ASP A 7 35.75 -29.81 32.46
CA ASP A 7 36.31 -29.44 31.17
C ASP A 7 35.42 -29.63 29.91
N GLY A 8 36.05 -29.66 28.74
CA GLY A 8 35.43 -29.29 27.46
C GLY A 8 34.67 -30.41 26.72
N GLY A 9 33.68 -30.03 25.91
CA GLY A 9 32.95 -30.92 25.01
C GLY A 9 33.08 -30.53 23.53
N ASP A 10 33.48 -31.47 22.69
CA ASP A 10 33.56 -31.37 21.21
C ASP A 10 32.60 -32.41 20.57
N GLY A 11 32.25 -32.21 19.30
CA GLY A 11 31.34 -33.06 18.51
C GLY A 11 29.84 -32.75 18.68
N ASP A 12 28.95 -33.21 17.81
CA ASP A 12 29.14 -33.89 16.51
C ASP A 12 27.97 -33.54 15.54
N VAL A 13 28.17 -33.71 14.23
CA VAL A 13 27.16 -33.42 13.19
C VAL A 13 26.82 -34.67 12.36
N PRO A 14 25.73 -35.40 12.69
CA PRO A 14 25.30 -36.57 11.93
C PRO A 14 24.59 -36.22 10.61
N ALA A 15 24.75 -37.08 9.59
CA ALA A 15 24.46 -36.74 8.21
C ALA A 15 23.21 -37.41 7.58
N ARG A 16 22.64 -36.71 6.59
CA ARG A 16 21.96 -37.16 5.35
C ARG A 16 21.44 -38.62 5.28
N LYS A 17 20.16 -38.79 4.90
CA LYS A 17 19.71 -39.93 4.06
C LYS A 17 18.42 -39.67 3.24
N ARG A 18 18.53 -39.95 1.93
CA ARG A 18 17.50 -40.37 0.95
C ARG A 18 17.88 -41.84 0.55
N PRO A 19 17.08 -42.71 -0.10
CA PRO A 19 16.00 -42.51 -1.11
C PRO A 19 14.64 -43.09 -0.61
N ARG A 20 13.65 -43.68 -1.31
CA ARG A 20 13.44 -44.30 -2.65
C ARG A 20 12.01 -44.02 -3.21
N ARG A 21 11.75 -44.49 -4.44
CA ARG A 21 10.42 -44.60 -5.10
C ARG A 21 9.82 -46.01 -4.94
N ALA A 22 8.50 -46.07 -4.80
CA ALA A 22 7.52 -47.07 -5.34
C ALA A 22 6.12 -46.51 -4.98
N GLY A 23 4.98 -46.84 -5.58
CA GLY A 23 4.55 -47.73 -6.66
C GLY A 23 3.00 -47.67 -6.67
N PRO A 24 2.28 -47.92 -7.78
CA PRO A 24 0.83 -47.68 -7.83
C PRO A 24 0.02 -48.75 -7.09
N LEU A 25 -1.13 -48.37 -6.55
CA LEU A 25 -2.16 -49.29 -6.06
C LEU A 25 -3.51 -48.95 -6.72
N THR A 26 -4.22 -49.99 -7.16
CA THR A 26 -5.50 -49.92 -7.86
C THR A 26 -6.65 -50.39 -6.96
N THR A 27 -7.78 -49.68 -6.95
CA THR A 27 -9.09 -50.24 -6.61
C THR A 27 -10.17 -49.60 -7.48
N ASN A 28 -11.25 -50.36 -7.74
CA ASN A 28 -12.42 -49.92 -8.48
C ASN A 28 -13.56 -49.55 -7.51
N GLY A 29 -14.44 -48.65 -7.96
CA GLY A 29 -15.68 -48.27 -7.27
C GLY A 29 -15.91 -46.76 -7.33
N GLY A 30 -17.09 -46.24 -7.64
CA GLY A 30 -18.36 -46.92 -7.93
C GLY A 30 -19.51 -46.17 -7.29
N GLY A 31 -20.27 -45.43 -8.10
CA GLY A 31 -21.40 -44.62 -7.64
C GLY A 31 -21.80 -43.59 -8.69
N GLY A 32 -23.09 -43.51 -9.02
CA GLY A 32 -23.64 -42.45 -9.86
C GLY A 32 -23.94 -41.19 -9.04
N GLY A 33 -23.90 -40.03 -9.70
CA GLY A 33 -24.22 -38.75 -9.10
C GLY A 33 -24.42 -37.71 -10.18
N GLU A 34 -25.67 -37.42 -10.51
CA GLU A 34 -26.04 -36.35 -11.43
C GLU A 34 -25.84 -35.00 -10.72
N ALA A 35 -24.94 -34.17 -11.24
CA ALA A 35 -24.65 -32.86 -10.68
C ALA A 35 -24.37 -31.84 -11.79
N ASP A 36 -25.23 -30.83 -11.78
CA ASP A 36 -25.25 -29.59 -12.57
C ASP A 36 -23.87 -29.03 -12.96
N ALA A 37 -23.79 -28.46 -14.17
CA ALA A 37 -22.61 -27.78 -14.67
C ALA A 37 -22.82 -26.26 -14.71
N PRO A 38 -22.58 -25.53 -13.60
CA PRO A 38 -22.44 -24.08 -13.65
C PRO A 38 -21.18 -23.76 -14.46
N GLY A 39 -21.39 -23.35 -15.72
CA GLY A 39 -20.31 -23.09 -16.66
C GLY A 39 -19.29 -22.11 -16.09
N GLY A 40 -18.01 -22.35 -16.39
CA GLY A 40 -16.89 -21.54 -15.92
C GLY A 40 -16.95 -20.10 -16.43
N GLY A 41 -17.75 -19.26 -15.75
CA GLY A 41 -17.83 -17.83 -15.90
C GLY A 41 -16.57 -17.14 -15.38
N GLY A 42 -15.42 -17.53 -15.95
CA GLY A 42 -14.16 -16.82 -15.78
C GLY A 42 -14.34 -15.43 -16.33
N ALA A 43 -14.66 -14.49 -15.44
CA ALA A 43 -14.84 -13.09 -15.78
C ALA A 43 -13.54 -12.57 -16.41
N ALA A 44 -13.53 -12.51 -17.75
CA ALA A 44 -12.37 -12.06 -18.50
C ALA A 44 -11.97 -10.69 -17.95
N PRO A 45 -10.69 -10.47 -17.57
CA PRO A 45 -10.28 -9.24 -16.92
C PRO A 45 -10.66 -8.07 -17.82
N THR A 46 -11.65 -7.30 -17.37
CA THR A 46 -12.13 -6.13 -18.11
C THR A 46 -10.92 -5.24 -18.35
N LYS A 47 -10.74 -4.78 -19.61
CA LYS A 47 -9.50 -4.10 -20.03
C LYS A 47 -9.25 -2.88 -19.15
N ALA A 48 -8.45 -3.10 -18.11
CA ALA A 48 -8.27 -2.14 -17.05
C ALA A 48 -7.63 -0.89 -17.64
N LYS A 49 -8.34 0.24 -17.57
CA LYS A 49 -7.79 1.52 -18.05
C LYS A 49 -6.52 1.82 -17.25
N MET A 50 -5.38 1.58 -17.88
CA MET A 50 -4.07 1.84 -17.30
C MET A 50 -4.02 3.31 -16.89
N THR A 51 -3.60 3.57 -15.65
CA THR A 51 -3.48 4.93 -15.13
C THR A 51 -2.39 5.64 -15.91
N VAL A 52 -2.77 6.67 -16.67
CA VAL A 52 -1.80 7.55 -17.34
C VAL A 52 -1.12 8.37 -16.25
N VAL A 53 0.20 8.21 -16.09
CA VAL A 53 0.98 8.95 -15.10
C VAL A 53 1.65 10.14 -15.79
N ASP A 54 0.86 11.19 -15.98
CA ASP A 54 1.29 12.49 -16.52
C ASP A 54 1.78 13.45 -15.41
N ALA A 55 2.24 14.63 -15.82
CA ALA A 55 2.76 15.66 -14.92
C ALA A 55 1.69 16.26 -13.97
N GLN A 56 0.42 16.32 -14.39
CA GLN A 56 -0.66 16.85 -13.56
C GLN A 56 -1.01 15.87 -12.43
N SER A 57 -1.07 14.58 -12.78
CA SER A 57 -1.26 13.46 -11.88
C SER A 57 -0.12 13.37 -10.85
N LEU A 58 1.12 13.57 -11.28
CA LEU A 58 2.28 13.66 -10.38
C LEU A 58 2.24 14.91 -9.47
N ALA A 59 1.81 16.07 -9.98
CA ALA A 59 1.62 17.27 -9.15
C ALA A 59 0.56 17.06 -8.06
N VAL A 60 -0.54 16.36 -8.38
CA VAL A 60 -1.57 15.97 -7.40
C VAL A 60 -1.00 14.98 -6.36
N ALA A 61 -0.23 13.98 -6.79
CA ALA A 61 0.41 13.01 -5.90
C ALA A 61 1.41 13.67 -4.93
N LEU A 62 2.26 14.58 -5.43
CA LEU A 62 3.16 15.40 -4.61
C LEU A 62 2.36 16.19 -3.57
N ARG A 63 1.34 16.92 -4.00
CA ARG A 63 0.55 17.78 -3.11
C ARG A 63 -0.25 16.99 -2.07
N MET A 64 -0.71 15.78 -2.42
CA MET A 64 -1.35 14.85 -1.50
C MET A 64 -0.40 14.49 -0.35
N GLY A 65 0.85 14.10 -0.66
CA GLY A 65 1.87 13.80 0.35
C GLY A 65 2.18 14.99 1.28
N GLU A 66 2.23 16.21 0.74
CA GLU A 66 2.42 17.43 1.54
C GLU A 66 1.24 17.69 2.51
N VAL A 67 0.00 17.52 2.04
CA VAL A 67 -1.22 17.79 2.86
C VAL A 67 -1.37 16.75 3.97
N VAL A 68 -1.13 15.47 3.68
CA VAL A 68 -1.15 14.39 4.69
C VAL A 68 -0.02 14.58 5.70
N ALA A 69 1.18 15.01 5.26
CA ALA A 69 2.27 15.37 6.17
C ALA A 69 1.90 16.57 7.07
N ALA A 70 1.22 17.59 6.53
CA ALA A 70 0.75 18.74 7.32
C ALA A 70 -0.26 18.33 8.40
N MET A 71 -1.24 17.47 8.05
CA MET A 71 -2.20 16.88 9.00
C MET A 71 -1.49 16.11 10.12
N HIS A 72 -0.61 15.18 9.76
CA HIS A 72 0.18 14.39 10.71
C HIS A 72 1.12 15.26 11.56
N ASN A 73 1.62 16.38 11.03
CA ASN A 73 2.48 17.34 11.73
C ASN A 73 1.72 18.23 12.73
N ALA A 74 0.42 18.42 12.52
CA ALA A 74 -0.50 19.07 13.45
C ALA A 74 -1.03 18.11 14.54
N GLY A 75 -0.66 16.83 14.48
CA GLY A 75 -1.12 15.81 15.43
C GLY A 75 -2.52 15.27 15.13
N VAL A 76 -3.03 15.46 13.91
CA VAL A 76 -4.29 14.87 13.45
C VAL A 76 -4.01 13.57 12.68
N ILE A 77 -4.89 12.59 12.85
CA ILE A 77 -4.99 11.33 12.12
C ILE A 77 -6.41 11.28 11.54
N HIS A 78 -6.58 10.84 10.28
CA HIS A 78 -7.86 10.87 9.56
C HIS A 78 -8.75 9.67 9.88
N GLY A 79 -8.16 8.48 10.09
CA GLY A 79 -8.89 7.25 10.39
C GLY A 79 -9.46 6.53 9.17
N ASP A 80 -9.79 7.26 8.10
CA ASP A 80 -10.21 6.73 6.79
C ASP A 80 -9.64 7.57 5.63
N LEU A 81 -8.31 7.57 5.47
CA LEU A 81 -7.63 8.36 4.44
C LEU A 81 -7.75 7.73 3.03
N THR A 82 -8.96 7.75 2.45
CA THR A 82 -9.22 7.24 1.09
C THR A 82 -9.09 8.34 0.03
N THR A 83 -8.90 7.97 -1.25
CA THR A 83 -8.86 8.94 -2.36
C THR A 83 -10.19 9.67 -2.58
N SER A 84 -11.31 9.08 -2.18
CA SER A 84 -12.65 9.68 -2.16
C SER A 84 -12.77 10.81 -1.12
N ASN A 85 -12.02 10.72 -0.03
CA ASN A 85 -12.05 11.70 1.07
C ASN A 85 -11.09 12.89 0.79
N VAL A 86 -10.72 13.11 -0.48
CA VAL A 86 -9.86 14.23 -0.90
C VAL A 86 -10.43 14.95 -2.11
N MET A 87 -10.74 16.24 -1.93
CA MET A 87 -11.36 17.10 -2.94
C MET A 87 -10.33 18.05 -3.58
N LEU A 88 -10.28 18.07 -4.92
CA LEU A 88 -9.47 19.01 -5.71
C LEU A 88 -10.25 20.30 -6.01
N ARG A 89 -9.84 21.44 -5.42
CA ARG A 89 -10.52 22.74 -5.49
C ARG A 89 -10.10 23.66 -6.66
N ASN A 90 -9.31 23.14 -7.58
CA ASN A 90 -8.99 23.76 -8.87
C ASN A 90 -8.50 22.64 -9.81
N PRO A 91 -9.38 21.99 -10.59
CA PRO A 91 -8.94 21.07 -11.64
C PRO A 91 -7.96 21.77 -12.61
N PRO A 92 -7.12 21.01 -13.32
CA PRO A 92 -6.20 21.59 -14.29
C PRO A 92 -6.98 22.30 -15.41
N PRO A 93 -6.47 23.41 -15.96
CA PRO A 93 -7.11 24.07 -17.09
C PRO A 93 -7.11 23.09 -18.28
N VAL A 94 -8.30 22.82 -18.81
CA VAL A 94 -8.48 21.93 -19.98
C VAL A 94 -7.96 22.67 -21.22
N ARG A 95 -6.68 22.47 -21.56
CA ARG A 95 -6.16 22.87 -22.89
C ARG A 95 -6.97 22.10 -23.95
N PRO A 96 -7.57 22.77 -24.96
CA PRO A 96 -8.23 22.08 -26.05
C PRO A 96 -7.20 21.31 -26.88
N ALA A 97 -7.54 20.09 -27.29
CA ALA A 97 -6.64 19.22 -28.05
C ALA A 97 -6.30 19.88 -29.41
N GLY A 98 -5.01 20.14 -29.63
CA GLY A 98 -4.52 20.81 -30.84
C GLY A 98 -4.22 22.31 -30.69
N ALA A 99 -4.39 22.91 -29.51
CA ALA A 99 -3.74 24.20 -29.23
C ALA A 99 -2.21 24.06 -29.33
N PRO A 100 -1.48 25.05 -29.90
CA PRO A 100 -0.03 25.01 -29.96
C PRO A 100 0.60 25.06 -28.56
N GLU A 101 1.77 24.44 -28.42
CA GLU A 101 2.67 24.69 -27.29
C GLU A 101 3.29 26.08 -27.47
N GLU A 102 2.54 27.12 -27.08
CA GLU A 102 3.05 28.50 -27.06
C GLU A 102 4.20 28.59 -26.06
N GLY A 103 5.41 28.88 -26.57
CA GLY A 103 6.64 29.03 -25.80
C GLY A 103 6.68 30.32 -24.99
N GLY A 104 5.74 30.49 -24.08
CA GLY A 104 5.83 31.46 -22.99
C GLY A 104 6.86 31.03 -21.96
N GLU A 105 7.55 32.00 -21.36
CA GLU A 105 8.60 31.79 -20.37
C GLU A 105 8.05 31.15 -19.07
N GLU A 106 8.83 30.30 -18.42
CA GLU A 106 8.38 29.50 -17.26
C GLU A 106 8.21 30.36 -15.98
N GLU A 107 6.99 30.78 -15.65
CA GLU A 107 6.57 30.98 -14.25
C GLU A 107 5.17 30.41 -13.95
N ASP A 108 5.04 29.75 -12.80
CA ASP A 108 3.80 29.22 -12.20
C ASP A 108 2.90 28.27 -13.05
N GLY A 109 3.47 27.10 -13.39
CA GLY A 109 2.68 25.93 -13.78
C GLY A 109 1.62 25.50 -12.73
N TRP A 110 0.56 24.80 -13.16
CA TRP A 110 -0.63 24.52 -12.35
C TRP A 110 -0.34 23.83 -11.01
N LYS A 111 -0.68 24.51 -9.91
CA LYS A 111 -0.56 24.04 -8.52
C LYS A 111 -1.90 23.50 -7.98
N PRO A 112 -2.02 22.20 -7.66
CA PRO A 112 -3.25 21.64 -7.10
C PRO A 112 -3.56 22.20 -5.70
N ARG A 113 -4.83 22.47 -5.41
CA ARG A 113 -5.34 22.81 -4.07
C ARG A 113 -6.25 21.68 -3.59
N LEU A 114 -5.66 20.75 -2.83
CA LEU A 114 -6.39 19.63 -2.23
C LEU A 114 -6.99 20.03 -0.89
N CYS A 115 -8.11 19.39 -0.54
CA CYS A 115 -8.77 19.50 0.75
C CYS A 115 -9.15 18.09 1.21
N LEU A 116 -8.71 17.69 2.41
CA LEU A 116 -9.25 16.50 3.06
C LEU A 116 -10.69 16.79 3.51
N ILE A 117 -11.56 15.78 3.48
CA ILE A 117 -12.96 15.82 3.92
C ILE A 117 -13.28 14.56 4.73
N ASP A 118 -14.45 14.53 5.38
CA ASP A 118 -14.88 13.44 6.27
C ASP A 118 -13.86 13.06 7.38
N LEU A 119 -13.68 13.99 8.32
CA LEU A 119 -12.93 13.73 9.55
C LEU A 119 -13.80 13.03 10.63
N GLY A 120 -14.84 12.28 10.24
CA GLY A 120 -15.77 11.61 11.17
C GLY A 120 -15.12 10.54 12.07
N LEU A 121 -14.00 9.96 11.62
CA LEU A 121 -13.18 9.00 12.38
C LEU A 121 -11.83 9.60 12.84
N ALA A 122 -11.66 10.92 12.77
CA ALA A 122 -10.38 11.55 12.99
C ALA A 122 -9.95 11.55 14.47
N GLY A 123 -8.74 11.06 14.73
CA GLY A 123 -8.12 11.05 16.04
C GLY A 123 -7.15 12.22 16.24
N THR A 124 -7.03 12.70 17.47
CA THR A 124 -5.90 13.56 17.87
C THR A 124 -4.83 12.72 18.56
N ALA A 125 -3.57 12.98 18.22
CA ALA A 125 -2.38 12.30 18.73
C ALA A 125 -2.02 12.73 20.17
N GLY A 126 -3.02 13.01 21.02
CA GLY A 126 -2.87 13.57 22.38
C GLY A 126 -2.52 12.55 23.47
N GLY A 127 -2.57 11.25 23.18
CA GLY A 127 -2.21 10.18 24.10
C GLY A 127 -0.74 9.73 23.96
N ARG A 128 -0.06 9.49 25.10
CA ARG A 128 1.26 8.82 25.10
C ARG A 128 1.10 7.37 24.62
N GLY A 129 1.58 7.04 23.43
CA GLY A 129 1.53 5.66 22.93
C GLY A 129 1.94 5.49 21.46
N THR A 130 0.98 5.57 20.56
CA THR A 130 0.98 4.83 19.27
C THR A 130 0.99 5.67 18.00
N THR A 131 1.24 6.99 18.12
CA THR A 131 1.06 7.98 17.03
C THR A 131 1.75 7.67 15.69
N HIS A 132 2.81 6.85 15.67
CA HIS A 132 3.48 6.44 14.42
C HIS A 132 2.83 5.25 13.73
N GLU A 133 2.07 4.43 14.45
CA GLU A 133 1.30 3.31 13.87
C GLU A 133 -0.01 3.79 13.25
N GLU A 134 -0.73 4.67 13.93
CA GLU A 134 -1.97 5.28 13.42
C GLU A 134 -1.71 6.04 12.10
N LYS A 135 -0.66 6.87 12.07
CA LYS A 135 -0.19 7.56 10.85
C LYS A 135 0.28 6.61 9.74
N ALA A 136 0.76 5.42 10.10
CA ALA A 136 1.16 4.40 9.13
C ALA A 136 -0.05 3.60 8.61
N VAL A 137 -1.14 3.50 9.38
CA VAL A 137 -2.42 2.96 8.92
C VAL A 137 -3.09 3.92 7.94
N ASP A 138 -3.16 5.23 8.23
CA ASP A 138 -3.66 6.24 7.29
C ASP A 138 -2.95 6.16 5.92
N LEU A 139 -1.61 6.14 5.90
CA LEU A 139 -0.84 6.00 4.65
C LEU A 139 -1.07 4.65 3.94
N TYR A 140 -1.34 3.58 4.68
CA TYR A 140 -1.64 2.27 4.12
C TYR A 140 -3.05 2.20 3.50
N VAL A 141 -4.04 2.84 4.14
CA VAL A 141 -5.41 2.99 3.58
C VAL A 141 -5.34 3.77 2.26
N LEU A 142 -4.59 4.87 2.23
CA LEU A 142 -4.39 5.67 1.02
C LEU A 142 -3.72 4.86 -0.11
N GLU A 143 -2.67 4.09 0.20
CA GLU A 143 -2.02 3.17 -0.74
C GLU A 143 -2.98 2.10 -1.29
N ARG A 144 -3.82 1.51 -0.44
CA ARG A 144 -4.82 0.52 -0.90
C ARG A 144 -5.93 1.17 -1.73
N ALA A 145 -6.34 2.40 -1.43
CA ALA A 145 -7.30 3.16 -2.22
C ALA A 145 -6.77 3.45 -3.64
N PHE A 146 -5.55 4.00 -3.77
CA PHE A 146 -4.88 4.18 -5.07
C PHE A 146 -4.72 2.85 -5.84
N SER A 147 -4.45 1.75 -5.14
CA SER A 147 -4.31 0.42 -5.75
C SER A 147 -5.63 -0.16 -6.26
N ALA A 148 -6.76 0.24 -5.66
CA ALA A 148 -8.09 -0.26 -6.02
C ALA A 148 -8.74 0.55 -7.17
N THR A 149 -8.59 1.87 -7.18
CA THR A 149 -9.20 2.75 -8.19
C THR A 149 -8.39 2.86 -9.48
N HIS A 150 -7.06 2.71 -9.40
CA HIS A 150 -6.14 3.16 -10.45
C HIS A 150 -5.05 2.09 -10.75
N PRO A 151 -5.31 1.15 -11.67
CA PRO A 151 -4.33 0.17 -12.13
C PRO A 151 -3.06 0.85 -12.68
N GLY A 152 -1.90 0.59 -12.08
CA GLY A 152 -0.64 1.26 -12.42
C GLY A 152 -0.30 2.51 -11.60
N SER A 153 -1.16 2.91 -10.63
CA SER A 153 -0.96 4.07 -9.73
C SER A 153 0.30 4.04 -8.85
N ARG A 154 1.08 2.95 -8.85
CA ARG A 154 2.28 2.79 -8.01
C ARG A 154 3.21 4.00 -8.04
N ARG A 155 3.46 4.59 -9.22
CA ARG A 155 4.28 5.82 -9.35
C ARG A 155 3.71 7.03 -8.60
N LEU A 156 2.37 7.13 -8.51
CA LEU A 156 1.69 8.16 -7.74
C LEU A 156 1.84 7.89 -6.24
N VAL A 157 1.69 6.63 -5.79
CA VAL A 157 1.90 6.24 -4.39
C VAL A 157 3.36 6.48 -3.94
N ASP A 158 4.33 6.10 -4.79
CA ASP A 158 5.76 6.35 -4.52
C ASP A 158 6.04 7.87 -4.41
N GLU A 159 5.38 8.71 -5.22
CA GLU A 159 5.49 10.18 -5.18
C GLU A 159 4.78 10.80 -3.95
N VAL A 160 3.60 10.31 -3.56
CA VAL A 160 2.91 10.68 -2.30
C VAL A 160 3.83 10.42 -1.10
N LEU A 161 4.45 9.23 -1.05
CA LEU A 161 5.33 8.85 0.05
C LEU A 161 6.65 9.63 0.04
N ARG A 162 7.18 9.99 -1.14
CA ARG A 162 8.34 10.89 -1.28
C ARG A 162 8.05 12.29 -0.73
N ALA A 163 6.93 12.89 -1.13
CA ALA A 163 6.51 14.21 -0.65
C ALA A 163 6.17 14.20 0.84
N TYR A 164 5.49 13.14 1.31
CA TYR A 164 5.25 12.92 2.75
C TYR A 164 6.56 12.85 3.53
N LYS A 165 7.57 12.09 3.05
CA LYS A 165 8.88 12.01 3.70
C LYS A 165 9.53 13.38 3.85
N ALA A 166 9.51 14.18 2.78
CA ALA A 166 10.15 15.49 2.72
C ALA A 166 9.50 16.58 3.61
N LYS A 167 8.25 16.38 4.05
CA LYS A 167 7.53 17.37 4.90
C LYS A 167 7.17 16.84 6.30
N GLY A 168 7.14 15.53 6.52
CA GLY A 168 6.68 14.93 7.78
C GLY A 168 7.73 14.93 8.89
N LYS A 169 7.35 15.41 10.08
CA LYS A 169 8.09 15.22 11.33
C LYS A 169 8.11 13.73 11.68
N ASN A 170 9.27 13.19 12.01
CA ASN A 170 9.50 11.76 12.28
C ASN A 170 9.02 10.84 11.13
N SER A 171 9.06 11.31 9.88
CA SER A 171 8.53 10.59 8.72
C SER A 171 9.19 9.22 8.52
N ASP A 172 10.50 9.09 8.78
CA ASP A 172 11.22 7.81 8.76
C ASP A 172 10.62 6.76 9.70
N SER A 173 10.28 7.13 10.95
CA SER A 173 9.65 6.20 11.91
C SER A 173 8.26 5.75 11.45
N VAL A 174 7.47 6.67 10.86
CA VAL A 174 6.16 6.34 10.29
C VAL A 174 6.30 5.42 9.07
N LEU A 175 7.28 5.67 8.18
CA LEU A 175 7.53 4.85 7.00
C LEU A 175 8.09 3.45 7.37
N GLN A 176 8.90 3.36 8.42
CA GLN A 176 9.34 2.08 8.99
C GLN A 176 8.15 1.28 9.55
N ARG A 177 7.19 1.95 10.22
CA ARG A 177 5.96 1.29 10.70
C ARG A 177 5.01 0.93 9.55
N LEU A 178 4.90 1.74 8.50
CA LEU A 178 4.18 1.42 7.26
C LEU A 178 4.70 0.13 6.61
N ALA A 179 6.02 -0.08 6.58
CA ALA A 179 6.60 -1.33 6.09
C ALA A 179 6.15 -2.57 6.91
N GLN A 180 5.92 -2.41 8.21
CA GLN A 180 5.37 -3.47 9.08
C GLN A 180 3.86 -3.66 8.86
N VAL A 181 3.09 -2.58 8.71
CA VAL A 181 1.65 -2.62 8.38
C VAL A 181 1.43 -3.35 7.04
N ARG A 182 2.23 -3.04 6.01
CA ARG A 182 2.25 -3.71 4.69
C ARG A 182 2.54 -5.22 4.74
N GLN A 183 3.17 -5.72 5.80
CA GLN A 183 3.38 -7.16 6.01
C GLN A 183 2.20 -7.82 6.73
N ARG A 184 1.58 -7.11 7.69
CA ARG A 184 0.40 -7.57 8.42
C ARG A 184 -0.84 -7.62 7.53
N GLY A 185 -1.05 -6.60 6.68
CA GLY A 185 -2.20 -6.52 5.77
C GLY A 185 -2.28 -7.73 4.82
N ARG A 186 -1.17 -8.08 4.18
CA ARG A 186 -1.07 -9.24 3.26
C ARG A 186 -1.39 -10.59 3.90
N LYS A 187 -1.35 -10.75 5.23
CA LYS A 187 -1.78 -11.99 5.91
C LYS A 187 -3.30 -12.15 5.97
N ARG A 188 -4.08 -11.07 5.83
CA ARG A 188 -5.55 -11.12 5.83
C ARG A 188 -6.14 -11.44 4.45
N GLU A 189 -5.41 -11.12 3.38
CA GLU A 189 -5.81 -11.37 1.98
C GLU A 189 -5.70 -12.85 1.56
N CYS A 190 -5.25 -13.73 2.47
CA CYS A 190 -5.15 -15.19 2.25
C CYS A 190 -6.24 -16.01 2.97
N PHE A 191 -7.22 -15.35 3.60
CA PHE A 191 -8.34 -15.99 4.30
C PHE A 191 -9.65 -15.26 3.99
N GLY A 192 -10.20 -15.55 2.80
CA GLY A 192 -11.47 -15.04 2.27
C GLY A 192 -11.91 -15.88 1.08
#